data_AF-A0ABD2RK94-F1
#
_entry.id   AF-A0ABD2RK94-F1
#
_cell.length_a   1.000
_cell.length_b   1.000
_cell.length_c   1.000
_cell.angle_alpha   90.00
_cell.angle_beta   90.00
_cell.angle_gamma   90.00
#
_symmetry.space_group_name_H-M   'P 1'
#
loop_
_entity.id
_entity.type
_entity.pdbx_description
1 polymer ?
#
loop_
_entity_poly.entity_id
_entity_poly.type
_entity_poly.pdbx_seq_one_letter_code
_entity_poly.pdbx_strand_id
1 'polypeptide(L)'
;MLSKCAKGENSLERLKSVVGWSISTLRPLMFGVAPYNPILGETHHVSRSSLNVLLEQVSHHPPVTALHATDEKENIEMKWCHNPVPKFYGTKIETEVHGKKELRLLNKQEKYVMNSPKLVIKLLPYPGVDWIGNVTIKCEESDLQADLCYKGASFLSNKGYRSIKGNIFVTSTSKTICEINGHWDRSVTTKDITTGKVNEIYNAKESLSGMKTPIVKDPKVVMPSESTVVWAEVSQSILTRNWDKAKKSKAIVEEKEREFAKERKSKSEIWIPKHFRVSYSKELGWESTPNERWVPQAPIIVPT
;
A
#
# COMPACT_ATOMS: atom_id res chain seq x y z
N MET A 1 11.98 8.32 -1.31
CA MET A 1 10.90 9.32 -1.16
C MET A 1 10.50 9.51 0.30
N LEU A 2 10.25 8.45 1.06
CA LEU A 2 9.83 8.55 2.47
C LEU A 2 10.73 9.46 3.34
N SER A 3 12.06 9.36 3.21
CA SER A 3 13.00 10.25 3.92
C SER A 3 12.86 11.74 3.54
N LYS A 4 12.38 12.08 2.34
CA LYS A 4 12.09 13.47 1.95
C LYS A 4 10.94 14.05 2.76
N CYS A 5 9.95 13.23 3.14
CA CYS A 5 8.83 13.64 4.00
C CYS A 5 9.33 14.18 5.34
N ALA A 6 10.28 13.50 6.00
CA ALA A 6 10.83 13.92 7.28
C ALA A 6 11.73 15.18 7.18
N LYS A 7 12.33 15.42 6.00
CA LYS A 7 13.33 16.47 5.77
C LYS A 7 12.75 17.81 5.29
N GLY A 8 11.47 17.87 4.95
CA GLY A 8 10.83 19.12 4.52
C GLY A 8 10.90 20.21 5.61
N GLU A 9 11.31 21.42 5.22
CA GLU A 9 11.57 22.54 6.13
C GLU A 9 10.29 23.03 6.82
N ASN A 10 9.22 23.22 6.05
CA ASN A 10 7.91 23.65 6.54
C ASN A 10 6.83 22.59 6.24
N SER A 11 5.66 22.72 6.88
CA SER A 11 4.56 21.73 6.77
C SER A 11 4.03 21.58 5.35
N LEU A 12 4.05 22.63 4.53
CA LEU A 12 3.63 22.55 3.13
C LEU A 12 4.59 21.68 2.30
N GLU A 13 5.90 21.88 2.45
CA GLU A 13 6.92 21.07 1.75
C GLU A 13 6.90 19.61 2.21
N ARG A 14 6.63 19.37 3.50
CA ARG A 14 6.41 18.01 4.02
C ARG A 14 5.15 17.38 3.42
N LEU A 15 4.01 18.09 3.41
CA LEU A 15 2.79 17.57 2.79
C LEU A 15 2.96 17.29 1.30
N LYS A 16 3.62 18.18 0.53
CA LYS A 16 3.97 17.92 -0.88
C LYS A 16 4.79 16.64 -1.05
N SER A 17 5.77 16.43 -0.17
CA SER A 17 6.58 15.21 -0.15
C SER A 17 5.76 13.97 0.22
N VAL A 18 4.83 14.08 1.18
CA VAL A 18 3.89 13.00 1.55
C VAL A 18 2.95 12.66 0.40
N VAL A 19 2.44 13.65 -0.33
CA VAL A 19 1.66 13.44 -1.56
C VAL A 19 2.48 12.65 -2.58
N GLY A 20 3.69 13.11 -2.89
CA GLY A 20 4.58 12.43 -3.83
C GLY A 20 4.91 10.99 -3.41
N TRP A 21 5.20 10.79 -2.12
CA TRP A 21 5.42 9.45 -1.56
C TRP A 21 4.18 8.57 -1.64
N SER A 22 2.99 9.08 -1.31
CA SER A 22 1.73 8.34 -1.39
C SER A 22 1.45 7.87 -2.83
N ILE A 23 1.67 8.74 -3.83
CA ILE A 23 1.58 8.35 -5.25
C ILE A 23 2.58 7.25 -5.60
N SER A 24 3.82 7.32 -5.08
CA SER A 24 4.85 6.31 -5.35
C SER A 24 4.54 4.91 -4.82
N THR A 25 3.59 4.79 -3.88
CA THR A 25 3.11 3.49 -3.38
C THR A 25 2.21 2.78 -4.40
N LEU A 26 1.68 3.50 -5.40
CA LEU A 26 0.88 2.94 -6.48
C LEU A 26 1.82 2.39 -7.55
N ARG A 27 2.04 1.07 -7.53
CA ARG A 27 2.85 0.41 -8.55
C ARG A 27 2.06 0.26 -9.86
N PRO A 28 2.71 0.42 -11.03
CA PRO A 28 2.13 -0.04 -12.29
C PRO A 28 1.96 -1.56 -12.22
N LEU A 29 0.72 -2.03 -12.29
CA LEU A 29 0.41 -3.45 -12.30
C LEU A 29 0.36 -3.95 -13.75
N MET A 30 0.91 -5.15 -13.98
CA MET A 30 0.79 -5.84 -15.26
C MET A 30 -0.58 -6.50 -15.35
N PHE A 31 -1.29 -6.27 -16.46
CA PHE A 31 -2.55 -6.95 -16.71
C PHE A 31 -2.34 -8.48 -16.75
N GLY A 32 -3.25 -9.23 -16.15
CA GLY A 32 -3.16 -10.69 -16.05
C GLY A 32 -2.29 -11.21 -14.92
N VAL A 33 -1.66 -10.33 -14.12
CA VAL A 33 -0.89 -10.71 -12.94
C VAL A 33 -1.64 -10.26 -11.68
N ALA A 34 -2.00 -11.22 -10.84
CA ALA A 34 -2.56 -10.98 -9.52
C ALA A 34 -1.58 -11.48 -8.45
N PRO A 35 -1.42 -10.76 -7.32
CA PRO A 35 -0.67 -11.29 -6.19
C PRO A 35 -1.37 -12.53 -5.62
N TYR A 36 -0.62 -13.35 -4.88
CA TYR A 36 -1.23 -14.41 -4.09
C TYR A 36 -2.18 -13.80 -3.04
N ASN A 37 -3.29 -14.48 -2.78
CA ASN A 37 -4.16 -14.12 -1.66
C ASN A 37 -3.54 -14.70 -0.39
N PRO A 38 -3.06 -13.88 0.56
CA PRO A 38 -2.35 -14.39 1.73
C PRO A 38 -3.23 -15.31 2.58
N ILE A 39 -2.63 -16.38 3.10
CA ILE A 39 -3.30 -17.24 4.08
C ILE A 39 -3.41 -16.52 5.43
N LEU A 40 -4.31 -16.95 6.31
CA LEU A 40 -4.43 -16.29 7.60
C LEU A 40 -3.16 -16.46 8.45
N GLY A 41 -2.69 -15.37 9.06
CA GLY A 41 -1.45 -15.36 9.83
C GLY A 41 -0.17 -15.35 8.98
N GLU A 42 -0.29 -15.30 7.65
CA GLU A 42 0.86 -15.07 6.77
C GLU A 42 1.50 -13.72 7.09
N THR A 43 2.82 -13.69 7.16
CA THR A 43 3.60 -12.48 7.44
C THR A 43 4.44 -12.08 6.22
N HIS A 44 4.78 -10.80 6.13
CA HIS A 44 5.90 -10.36 5.31
C HIS A 44 6.78 -9.39 6.09
N HIS A 45 8.02 -9.78 6.41
CA HIS A 45 8.96 -8.99 7.22
C HIS A 45 10.20 -8.66 6.41
N VAL A 46 10.41 -7.39 6.07
CA VAL A 46 11.50 -6.92 5.20
C VAL A 46 12.14 -5.65 5.71
N SER A 47 13.47 -5.56 5.60
CA SER A 47 14.26 -4.38 5.98
C SER A 47 14.99 -3.77 4.79
N ARG A 48 15.11 -2.45 4.78
CA ARG A 48 15.99 -1.72 3.86
C ARG A 48 16.67 -0.59 4.61
N SER A 49 17.99 -0.68 4.77
CA SER A 49 18.75 0.26 5.61
C SER A 49 18.15 0.28 7.03
N SER A 50 17.65 1.43 7.50
CA SER A 50 17.01 1.61 8.81
C SER A 50 15.50 1.42 8.79
N LEU A 51 14.88 1.29 7.60
CA LEU A 51 13.44 1.08 7.47
C LEU A 51 13.13 -0.41 7.60
N ASN A 52 12.35 -0.77 8.62
CA ASN A 52 11.85 -2.13 8.84
C ASN A 52 10.34 -2.14 8.58
N VAL A 53 9.84 -3.16 7.89
CA VAL A 53 8.43 -3.29 7.48
C VAL A 53 7.94 -4.68 7.83
N LEU A 54 6.82 -4.76 8.56
CA LEU A 54 6.16 -6.00 8.93
C LEU A 54 4.68 -5.94 8.50
N LEU A 55 4.25 -6.96 7.78
CA LEU A 55 2.85 -7.20 7.43
C LEU A 55 2.37 -8.50 8.07
N GLU A 56 1.07 -8.56 8.38
CA GLU A 56 0.37 -9.79 8.77
C GLU A 56 -1.02 -9.82 8.14
N GLN A 57 -1.43 -10.98 7.61
CA GLN A 57 -2.80 -11.25 7.22
C GLN A 57 -3.64 -11.54 8.46
N VAL A 58 -4.31 -10.51 8.97
CA VAL A 58 -5.03 -10.55 10.26
C VAL A 58 -6.45 -11.13 10.15
N SER A 59 -7.01 -11.18 8.94
CA SER A 59 -8.30 -11.84 8.65
C SER A 59 -8.31 -12.38 7.21
N HIS A 60 -9.05 -13.47 6.96
CA HIS A 60 -9.19 -14.06 5.61
C HIS A 60 -10.61 -13.92 5.03
N HIS A 61 -11.63 -13.91 5.89
CA HIS A 61 -13.03 -13.71 5.50
C HIS A 61 -13.71 -12.67 6.40
N PRO A 62 -13.72 -11.37 6.02
CA PRO A 62 -13.11 -10.80 4.81
C PRO A 62 -11.56 -10.74 4.88
N PRO A 63 -10.86 -10.60 3.74
CA PRO A 63 -9.40 -10.50 3.73
C PRO A 63 -8.94 -9.15 4.29
N VAL A 64 -8.10 -9.17 5.32
CA VAL A 64 -7.55 -7.96 5.94
C VAL A 64 -6.07 -8.14 6.22
N THR A 65 -5.27 -7.17 5.79
CA THR A 65 -3.82 -7.13 6.03
C THR A 65 -3.47 -5.89 6.84
N ALA A 66 -2.76 -6.09 7.95
CA ALA A 66 -2.18 -5.01 8.74
C ALA A 66 -0.70 -4.82 8.38
N LEU A 67 -0.21 -3.59 8.46
CA LEU A 67 1.19 -3.24 8.29
C LEU A 67 1.64 -2.30 9.40
N HIS A 68 2.86 -2.54 9.88
CA HIS A 68 3.63 -1.59 10.65
C HIS A 68 5.00 -1.45 10.00
N ALA A 69 5.44 -0.21 9.81
CA ALA A 69 6.79 0.07 9.36
C ALA A 69 7.40 1.19 10.16
N THR A 70 8.67 1.07 10.48
CA THR A 70 9.39 2.06 11.28
C THR A 70 10.80 2.28 10.76
N ASP A 71 11.22 3.54 10.78
CA ASP A 71 12.60 3.96 10.56
C ASP A 71 13.05 4.76 11.79
N GLU A 72 13.79 4.11 12.69
CA GLU A 72 14.26 4.72 13.94
C GLU A 72 15.22 5.89 13.66
N LYS A 73 16.03 5.76 12.61
CA LYS A 73 17.03 6.78 12.26
C LYS A 73 16.37 8.07 11.78
N GLU A 74 15.37 7.95 10.91
CA GLU A 74 14.65 9.10 10.36
C GLU A 74 13.41 9.47 11.20
N ASN A 75 13.12 8.75 12.30
CA ASN A 75 11.98 8.94 13.20
C ASN A 75 10.63 8.91 12.45
N ILE A 76 10.45 7.88 11.64
CA ILE A 76 9.25 7.67 10.83
C ILE A 76 8.52 6.42 11.31
N GLU A 77 7.20 6.53 11.47
CA GLU A 77 6.31 5.40 11.72
C GLU A 77 5.19 5.38 10.66
N MET A 78 4.88 4.21 10.13
CA MET A 78 3.78 4.00 9.20
C MET A 78 2.90 2.85 9.65
N LYS A 79 1.58 3.01 9.49
CA LYS A 79 0.59 1.98 9.78
C LYS A 79 -0.45 1.94 8.68
N TRP A 80 -0.94 0.75 8.36
CA TRP A 80 -2.21 0.63 7.65
C TRP A 80 -2.93 -0.65 8.06
N CYS A 81 -4.24 -0.67 7.86
CA CYS A 81 -5.07 -1.85 7.94
C CYS A 81 -5.98 -1.84 6.71
N HIS A 82 -5.76 -2.75 5.76
CA HIS A 82 -6.45 -2.73 4.48
C HIS A 82 -7.36 -3.93 4.31
N ASN A 83 -8.59 -3.68 3.87
CA ASN A 83 -9.58 -4.67 3.46
C ASN A 83 -9.96 -4.41 1.98
N PRO A 84 -9.29 -5.07 1.02
CA PRO A 84 -9.62 -4.95 -0.40
C PRO A 84 -10.90 -5.74 -0.73
N VAL A 85 -11.91 -5.06 -1.27
CA VAL A 85 -13.20 -5.64 -1.63
C VAL A 85 -13.41 -5.53 -3.15
N PRO A 86 -13.15 -6.61 -3.91
CA PRO A 86 -13.36 -6.64 -5.35
C PRO A 86 -14.85 -6.78 -5.71
N LYS A 87 -15.29 -6.05 -6.74
CA LYS A 87 -16.63 -6.13 -7.34
C LYS A 87 -16.52 -6.30 -8.85
N PHE A 88 -17.20 -7.31 -9.39
CA PHE A 88 -17.23 -7.58 -10.82
C PHE A 88 -18.44 -6.90 -11.47
N TYR A 89 -18.19 -6.15 -12.55
CA TYR A 89 -19.19 -5.38 -13.29
C TYR A 89 -19.35 -5.89 -14.74
N GLY A 90 -19.05 -7.16 -15.00
CA GLY A 90 -19.10 -7.76 -16.34
C GLY A 90 -17.84 -7.48 -17.17
N THR A 91 -17.57 -6.21 -17.49
CA THR A 91 -16.43 -5.82 -18.35
C THR A 91 -15.20 -5.37 -17.58
N LYS A 92 -15.31 -5.20 -16.26
CA LYS A 92 -14.24 -4.76 -15.36
C LYS A 92 -14.43 -5.31 -13.95
N ILE A 93 -13.33 -5.36 -13.21
CA ILE A 93 -13.30 -5.58 -11.77
C ILE A 93 -12.85 -4.28 -11.13
N GLU A 94 -13.60 -3.78 -10.15
CA GLU A 94 -13.17 -2.66 -9.31
C GLU A 94 -12.95 -3.14 -7.88
N THR A 95 -11.77 -2.88 -7.32
CA THR A 95 -11.43 -3.23 -5.95
C THR A 95 -11.35 -1.96 -5.12
N GLU A 96 -12.29 -1.84 -4.19
CA GLU A 96 -12.27 -0.77 -3.19
C GLU A 96 -11.40 -1.21 -2.02
N VAL A 97 -10.44 -0.37 -1.64
CA VAL A 97 -9.53 -0.67 -0.52
C VAL A 97 -10.01 0.09 0.70
N HIS A 98 -10.75 -0.61 1.57
CA HIS A 98 -11.19 -0.04 2.84
C HIS A 98 -10.04 0.03 3.84
N GLY A 99 -10.15 0.98 4.77
CA GLY A 99 -9.14 1.27 5.78
C GLY A 99 -8.30 2.50 5.46
N LYS A 100 -7.45 2.87 6.41
CA LYS A 100 -6.63 4.10 6.35
C LYS A 100 -5.15 3.75 6.42
N LYS A 101 -4.35 4.60 5.79
CA LYS A 101 -2.90 4.65 5.93
C LYS A 101 -2.56 5.83 6.82
N GLU A 102 -1.65 5.61 7.75
CA GLU A 102 -1.11 6.63 8.63
C GLU A 102 0.39 6.70 8.42
N LEU A 103 0.90 7.91 8.22
CA LEU A 103 2.32 8.24 8.24
C LEU A 103 2.56 9.25 9.35
N ARG A 104 3.48 8.94 10.25
CA ARG A 104 3.87 9.80 11.36
C ARG A 104 5.32 10.21 11.22
N LEU A 105 5.55 11.52 11.24
CA LEU A 105 6.88 12.11 11.29
C LEU A 105 7.13 12.51 12.75
N LEU A 106 7.73 11.61 13.53
CA LEU A 106 7.75 11.73 14.99
C LEU A 106 8.51 12.99 15.44
N ASN A 107 9.63 13.31 14.77
CA ASN A 107 10.41 14.53 15.03
C ASN A 107 9.67 15.83 14.70
N LYS A 108 8.62 15.76 13.87
CA LYS A 108 7.80 16.91 13.49
C LYS A 108 6.48 16.95 14.25
N GLN A 109 6.16 15.90 15.00
CA GLN A 109 4.88 15.72 15.69
C GLN A 109 3.69 15.84 14.71
N GLU A 110 3.85 15.39 13.48
CA GLU A 110 2.82 15.43 12.44
C GLU A 110 2.31 14.03 12.11
N LYS A 111 0.99 13.91 11.94
CA LYS A 111 0.32 12.67 11.53
C LYS A 111 -0.49 12.91 10.26
N TYR A 112 -0.09 12.22 9.20
CA TYR A 112 -0.75 12.23 7.91
C TYR A 112 -1.66 11.02 7.78
N VAL A 113 -2.97 11.25 7.70
CA VAL A 113 -3.99 10.21 7.51
C VAL A 113 -4.48 10.25 6.07
N MET A 114 -4.54 9.10 5.41
CA MET A 114 -4.96 9.01 4.01
C MET A 114 -5.69 7.72 3.66
N ASN A 115 -6.64 7.81 2.74
CA ASN A 115 -7.31 6.65 2.14
C ASN A 115 -6.54 6.14 0.90
N SER A 116 -7.15 5.20 0.18
CA SER A 116 -6.58 4.56 -1.01
C SER A 116 -7.47 4.76 -2.24
N PRO A 117 -6.89 4.89 -3.45
CA PRO A 117 -7.66 4.84 -4.68
C PRO A 117 -8.18 3.42 -4.93
N LYS A 118 -9.14 3.29 -5.84
CA LYS A 118 -9.69 2.01 -6.29
C LYS A 118 -8.79 1.42 -7.38
N LEU A 119 -8.53 0.12 -7.27
CA LEU A 119 -7.87 -0.63 -8.35
C LEU A 119 -8.93 -1.06 -9.37
N VAL A 120 -8.70 -0.75 -10.65
CA VAL A 120 -9.60 -1.15 -11.74
C VAL A 120 -8.85 -2.03 -12.72
N ILE A 121 -9.35 -3.25 -12.89
CA ILE A 121 -8.91 -4.19 -13.92
C ILE A 121 -9.98 -4.21 -15.01
N LYS A 122 -9.70 -3.59 -16.15
CA LYS A 122 -10.56 -3.62 -17.33
C LYS A 122 -10.28 -4.91 -18.11
N LEU A 123 -11.32 -5.64 -18.47
CA LEU A 123 -11.23 -6.89 -19.24
C LEU A 123 -11.61 -6.65 -20.71
N LEU A 124 -12.63 -5.83 -20.97
CA LEU A 124 -13.17 -5.54 -22.30
C LEU A 124 -13.44 -4.04 -22.47
N PRO A 125 -13.38 -3.48 -23.70
CA PRO A 125 -12.82 -4.10 -24.92
C PRO A 125 -11.29 -4.08 -24.95
N TYR A 126 -10.66 -3.19 -24.17
CA TYR A 126 -9.20 -3.06 -24.07
C TYR A 126 -8.74 -3.43 -22.66
N PRO A 127 -8.07 -4.59 -22.50
CA PRO A 127 -7.50 -5.00 -21.23
C PRO A 127 -6.54 -3.97 -20.65
N GLY A 128 -6.60 -3.76 -19.33
CA GLY A 128 -5.69 -2.85 -18.67
C GLY A 128 -5.93 -2.72 -17.18
N VAL A 129 -4.95 -2.15 -16.49
CA VAL A 129 -5.02 -1.86 -15.06
C VAL A 129 -4.85 -0.36 -14.84
N ASP A 130 -5.70 0.18 -13.95
CA ASP A 130 -5.73 1.60 -13.63
C ASP A 130 -6.05 1.83 -12.15
N TRP A 131 -5.70 3.02 -11.65
CA TRP A 131 -6.09 3.51 -10.34
C TRP A 131 -7.07 4.66 -10.53
N ILE A 132 -8.23 4.61 -9.86
CA ILE A 132 -9.26 5.65 -9.96
C ILE A 132 -9.80 6.09 -8.61
N GLY A 133 -10.48 7.23 -8.58
CA GLY A 133 -11.20 7.70 -7.42
C GLY A 133 -10.44 8.77 -6.63
N ASN A 134 -11.00 9.16 -5.50
CA ASN A 134 -10.50 10.30 -4.74
C ASN A 134 -9.64 9.83 -3.56
N VAL A 135 -8.50 10.49 -3.38
CA VAL A 135 -7.61 10.28 -2.24
C VAL A 135 -7.45 11.59 -1.50
N THR A 136 -7.71 11.55 -0.20
CA THR A 136 -7.47 12.65 0.72
C THR A 136 -6.26 12.31 1.58
N ILE A 137 -5.37 13.28 1.75
CA ILE A 137 -4.20 13.20 2.65
C ILE A 137 -4.31 14.40 3.59
N LYS A 138 -4.56 14.15 4.87
CA LYS A 138 -4.81 15.20 5.86
C LYS A 138 -3.79 15.15 6.98
N CYS A 139 -3.30 16.32 7.40
CA CYS A 139 -2.47 16.52 8.58
C CYS A 139 -3.14 17.57 9.47
N GLU A 140 -3.75 17.12 10.57
CA GLU A 140 -4.50 17.98 11.49
C GLU A 140 -3.56 18.99 12.18
N GLU A 141 -2.36 18.56 12.55
CA GLU A 141 -1.41 19.38 13.32
C GLU A 141 -0.89 20.59 12.52
N SER A 142 -0.92 20.50 11.19
CA SER A 142 -0.55 21.61 10.31
C SER A 142 -1.74 22.34 9.69
N ASP A 143 -2.97 21.91 9.95
CA ASP A 143 -4.20 22.41 9.30
C ASP A 143 -4.13 22.36 7.75
N LEU A 144 -3.51 21.32 7.21
CA LEU A 144 -3.33 21.15 5.76
C LEU A 144 -3.94 19.84 5.27
N GLN A 145 -4.58 19.92 4.10
CA GLN A 145 -5.14 18.78 3.40
C GLN A 145 -4.80 18.83 1.91
N ALA A 146 -4.52 17.67 1.34
CA ALA A 146 -4.42 17.47 -0.09
C ALA A 146 -5.54 16.54 -0.56
N ASP A 147 -6.33 16.99 -1.53
CA ASP A 147 -7.32 16.16 -2.21
C ASP A 147 -6.88 15.87 -3.64
N LEU A 148 -6.86 14.59 -4.00
CA LEU A 148 -6.42 14.06 -5.28
C LEU A 148 -7.58 13.31 -5.95
N CYS A 149 -7.68 13.43 -7.26
CA CYS A 149 -8.62 12.72 -8.11
C CYS A 149 -7.84 11.94 -9.17
N TYR A 150 -7.83 10.61 -9.02
CA TYR A 150 -7.23 9.68 -9.96
C TYR A 150 -8.24 9.38 -11.06
N LYS A 151 -7.89 9.69 -12.31
CA LYS A 151 -8.77 9.53 -13.46
C LYS A 151 -8.27 8.43 -14.36
N GLY A 152 -9.15 7.47 -14.62
CA GLY A 152 -8.89 6.43 -15.60
C GLY A 152 -9.22 6.87 -17.04
N ALA A 153 -8.92 6.00 -18.00
CA ALA A 153 -9.27 6.25 -19.42
C ALA A 153 -10.79 6.45 -19.60
N SER A 154 -11.17 7.54 -20.29
CA SER A 154 -12.53 7.79 -20.76
C SER A 154 -12.77 7.10 -22.12
N PHE A 155 -14.00 6.64 -22.36
CA PHE A 155 -14.39 5.94 -23.59
C PHE A 155 -14.28 6.82 -24.85
N LEU A 156 -14.41 8.14 -24.70
CA LEU A 156 -14.46 9.10 -25.80
C LEU A 156 -13.12 9.83 -26.07
N SER A 157 -12.12 9.68 -25.19
CA SER A 157 -10.81 10.33 -25.36
C SER A 157 -9.72 9.72 -24.49
N ASN A 158 -8.53 9.53 -25.08
CA ASN A 158 -7.29 9.23 -24.35
C ASN A 158 -6.72 10.45 -23.61
N LYS A 159 -7.31 11.65 -23.76
CA LYS A 159 -6.89 12.84 -23.01
C LYS A 159 -7.10 12.59 -21.51
N GLY A 160 -6.00 12.59 -20.75
CA GLY A 160 -6.03 12.41 -19.30
C GLY A 160 -6.01 10.97 -18.82
N TYR A 161 -5.62 9.99 -19.65
CA TYR A 161 -5.34 8.63 -19.16
C TYR A 161 -4.31 8.67 -18.02
N ARG A 162 -4.62 7.98 -16.92
CA ARG A 162 -3.79 7.94 -15.69
C ARG A 162 -3.49 9.31 -15.08
N SER A 163 -4.32 10.31 -15.39
CA SER A 163 -4.11 11.65 -14.86
C SER A 163 -4.47 11.72 -13.38
N ILE A 164 -3.74 12.55 -12.66
CA ILE A 164 -4.08 13.00 -11.32
C ILE A 164 -4.32 14.50 -11.40
N LYS A 165 -5.41 14.95 -10.78
CA LYS A 165 -5.66 16.36 -10.47
C LYS A 165 -5.97 16.52 -9.01
N GLY A 166 -5.63 17.64 -8.41
CA GLY A 166 -5.90 17.86 -6.99
C GLY A 166 -5.51 19.24 -6.52
N ASN A 167 -5.70 19.49 -5.24
CA ASN A 167 -5.32 20.74 -4.59
C ASN A 167 -4.78 20.47 -3.19
N ILE A 168 -3.86 21.32 -2.74
CA ILE A 168 -3.46 21.45 -1.33
C ILE A 168 -4.09 22.73 -0.80
N PHE A 169 -4.76 22.65 0.35
CA PHE A 169 -5.45 23.78 0.96
C PHE A 169 -5.37 23.74 2.49
N VAL A 170 -5.59 24.90 3.10
CA VAL A 170 -5.76 25.04 4.55
C VAL A 170 -7.15 24.54 4.93
N THR A 171 -7.25 23.55 5.83
CA THR A 171 -8.53 22.91 6.13
C THR A 171 -9.52 23.88 6.77
N SER A 172 -9.10 24.65 7.77
CA SER A 172 -9.97 25.59 8.48
C SER A 172 -10.61 26.69 7.62
N THR A 173 -9.92 27.13 6.56
CA THR A 173 -10.35 28.25 5.71
C THR A 173 -10.77 27.82 4.31
N SER A 174 -10.56 26.55 3.95
CA SER A 174 -10.68 26.05 2.57
C SER A 174 -9.85 26.84 1.55
N LYS A 175 -8.85 27.60 1.99
CA LYS A 175 -7.99 28.41 1.12
C LYS A 175 -7.00 27.50 0.40
N THR A 176 -7.13 27.41 -0.92
CA THR A 176 -6.17 26.67 -1.75
C THR A 176 -4.79 27.35 -1.72
N ILE A 177 -3.74 26.54 -1.67
CA ILE A 177 -2.33 26.97 -1.66
C ILE A 177 -1.61 26.46 -2.90
N CYS A 178 -1.87 25.21 -3.30
CA CYS A 178 -1.25 24.61 -4.49
C CYS A 178 -2.27 23.82 -5.32
N GLU A 179 -2.10 23.86 -6.63
CA GLU A 179 -2.76 22.95 -7.56
C GLU A 179 -1.83 21.75 -7.84
N ILE A 180 -2.39 20.55 -7.93
CA ILE A 180 -1.68 19.31 -8.25
C ILE A 180 -2.14 18.84 -9.62
N ASN A 181 -1.19 18.59 -10.52
CA ASN A 181 -1.48 18.06 -11.85
C ASN A 181 -0.40 17.07 -12.31
N GLY A 182 -0.79 16.08 -13.10
CA GLY A 182 0.16 15.18 -13.74
C GLY A 182 -0.42 13.81 -14.05
N HIS A 183 0.44 12.81 -14.10
CA HIS A 183 0.10 11.41 -14.35
C HIS A 183 0.82 10.50 -13.35
N TRP A 184 0.09 9.59 -12.71
CA TRP A 184 0.63 8.72 -11.65
C TRP A 184 1.69 7.72 -12.15
N ASP A 185 1.71 7.45 -13.46
CA ASP A 185 2.69 6.59 -14.11
C ASP A 185 3.84 7.35 -14.78
N ARG A 186 3.87 8.70 -14.69
CA ARG A 186 4.92 9.55 -15.28
C ARG A 186 5.44 10.53 -14.25
N SER A 187 4.93 11.75 -14.22
CA SER A 187 5.31 12.76 -13.23
C SER A 187 4.09 13.52 -12.74
N VAL A 188 4.22 14.03 -11.52
CA VAL A 188 3.21 14.86 -10.86
C VAL A 188 3.88 16.09 -10.29
N THR A 189 3.28 17.24 -10.54
CA THR A 189 3.78 18.54 -10.11
C THR A 189 2.77 19.24 -9.22
N THR A 190 3.29 20.14 -8.38
CA THR A 190 2.49 21.13 -7.65
C THR A 190 2.79 22.52 -8.20
N LYS A 191 1.77 23.34 -8.40
CA LYS A 191 1.89 24.75 -8.73
C LYS A 191 1.36 25.59 -7.57
N ASP A 192 2.22 26.45 -7.01
CA ASP A 192 1.82 27.42 -6.00
C ASP A 192 0.92 28.50 -6.62
N ILE A 193 -0.24 28.76 -6.02
CA ILE A 193 -1.23 29.67 -6.62
C ILE A 193 -0.84 31.14 -6.53
N THR A 194 -0.01 31.51 -5.57
CA THR A 194 0.38 32.90 -5.32
C THR A 194 1.61 33.28 -6.14
N THR A 195 2.61 32.39 -6.16
CA THR A 195 3.89 32.64 -6.83
C THR A 195 3.94 32.08 -8.24
N GLY A 196 3.03 31.17 -8.61
CA GLY A 196 3.06 30.45 -9.88
C GLY A 196 4.17 29.39 -9.97
N LYS A 197 4.99 29.22 -8.94
CA LYS A 197 6.13 28.29 -8.93
C LYS A 197 5.66 26.85 -9.06
N VAL A 198 6.22 26.13 -10.04
CA VAL A 198 5.96 24.71 -10.28
C VAL A 198 7.09 23.87 -9.72
N ASN A 199 6.76 22.82 -8.96
CA ASN A 199 7.72 21.85 -8.43
C ASN A 199 7.27 20.43 -8.78
N GLU A 200 8.18 19.58 -9.24
CA GLU A 200 7.92 18.16 -9.42
C GLU A 200 7.97 17.44 -8.06
N ILE A 201 6.87 16.80 -7.67
CA ILE A 201 6.75 16.10 -6.39
C ILE A 201 6.88 14.58 -6.53
N TYR A 202 6.71 14.06 -7.74
CA TYR A 202 6.85 12.64 -8.04
C TYR A 202 7.27 12.43 -9.50
N ASN A 203 8.18 11.48 -9.69
CA ASN A 203 8.65 10.99 -10.98
C ASN A 203 8.72 9.46 -10.94
N ALA A 204 7.91 8.79 -11.75
CA ALA A 204 7.78 7.34 -11.80
C ALA A 204 9.09 6.67 -12.25
N LYS A 205 9.77 7.24 -13.23
CA LYS A 205 11.04 6.69 -13.73
C LYS A 205 12.10 6.68 -12.63
N GLU A 206 12.23 7.76 -11.89
CA GLU A 206 13.17 7.86 -10.75
C GLU A 206 12.73 7.02 -9.55
N SER A 207 11.42 6.92 -9.30
CA SER A 207 10.89 6.18 -8.15
C SER A 207 10.97 4.66 -8.33
N LEU A 208 10.98 4.20 -9.59
CA LEU A 208 11.04 2.79 -9.96
C LEU A 208 12.45 2.35 -10.35
N SER A 209 13.34 3.28 -10.72
CA SER A 209 14.71 2.95 -11.07
C SER A 209 15.47 2.42 -9.84
N GLY A 210 16.29 1.39 -10.05
CA GLY A 210 17.14 0.83 -9.00
C GLY A 210 16.38 0.05 -7.91
N MET A 211 15.10 -0.29 -8.11
CA MET A 211 14.43 -1.25 -7.24
C MET A 211 15.12 -2.61 -7.33
N LYS A 212 15.52 -3.14 -6.17
CA LYS A 212 16.13 -4.47 -6.05
C LYS A 212 15.14 -5.41 -5.40
N THR A 213 15.10 -6.65 -5.88
CA THR A 213 14.32 -7.72 -5.26
C THR A 213 14.87 -7.99 -3.86
N PRO A 214 14.03 -8.05 -2.81
CA PRO A 214 14.46 -8.47 -1.49
C PRO A 214 15.08 -9.88 -1.52
N ILE A 215 16.07 -10.13 -0.66
CA ILE A 215 16.74 -11.42 -0.51
C ILE A 215 16.67 -11.88 0.94
N VAL A 216 16.67 -13.19 1.15
CA VAL A 216 16.81 -13.78 2.49
C VAL A 216 18.27 -13.64 2.93
N LYS A 217 18.52 -12.86 3.99
CA LYS A 217 19.87 -12.69 4.56
C LYS A 217 20.22 -13.84 5.49
N ASP A 218 19.29 -14.22 6.35
CA ASP A 218 19.46 -15.31 7.31
C ASP A 218 18.29 -16.29 7.20
N PRO A 219 18.47 -17.43 6.49
CA PRO A 219 17.43 -18.44 6.35
C PRO A 219 16.98 -19.08 7.66
N LYS A 220 17.82 -19.09 8.70
CA LYS A 220 17.53 -19.80 9.96
C LYS A 220 16.48 -19.08 10.81
N VAL A 221 16.31 -17.78 10.60
CA VAL A 221 15.39 -16.93 11.38
C VAL A 221 14.16 -16.50 10.56
N VAL A 222 14.01 -17.02 9.33
CA VAL A 222 12.78 -16.86 8.55
C VAL A 222 11.68 -17.74 9.14
N MET A 223 10.56 -17.12 9.51
CA MET A 223 9.42 -17.84 10.07
C MET A 223 8.69 -18.66 9.01
N PRO A 224 8.08 -19.80 9.38
CA PRO A 224 7.22 -20.55 8.46
C PRO A 224 6.01 -19.75 7.93
N SER A 225 5.60 -18.71 8.65
CA SER A 225 4.53 -17.78 8.24
C SER A 225 4.96 -16.80 7.16
N GLU A 226 6.26 -16.65 6.86
CA GLU A 226 6.70 -15.68 5.85
C GLU A 226 6.17 -16.03 4.46
N SER A 227 5.65 -15.03 3.73
CA SER A 227 5.18 -15.17 2.36
C SER A 227 6.19 -15.87 1.45
N THR A 228 7.49 -15.60 1.63
CA THR A 228 8.55 -16.24 0.82
C THR A 228 8.68 -17.74 1.08
N VAL A 229 8.24 -18.23 2.24
CA VAL A 229 8.22 -19.65 2.60
C VAL A 229 6.89 -20.27 2.20
N VAL A 230 5.77 -19.64 2.58
CA VAL A 230 4.40 -20.11 2.25
C VAL A 230 4.25 -20.35 0.75
N TRP A 231 4.71 -19.39 -0.07
CA TRP A 231 4.57 -19.43 -1.52
C TRP A 231 5.83 -19.89 -2.25
N ALA A 232 6.84 -20.43 -1.55
CA ALA A 232 8.13 -20.79 -2.13
C ALA A 232 8.01 -21.72 -3.34
N GLU A 233 7.28 -22.82 -3.20
CA GLU A 233 7.16 -23.83 -4.26
C GLU A 233 6.33 -23.32 -5.44
N VAL A 234 5.27 -22.55 -5.17
CA VAL A 234 4.46 -21.90 -6.20
C VAL A 234 5.31 -20.92 -7.00
N SER A 235 6.06 -20.05 -6.31
CA SER A 235 6.92 -19.05 -6.91
C SER A 235 8.02 -19.71 -7.77
N GLN A 236 8.70 -20.72 -7.24
CA GLN A 236 9.73 -21.45 -7.97
C GLN A 236 9.17 -22.15 -9.22
N SER A 237 7.98 -22.73 -9.12
CA SER A 237 7.31 -23.38 -10.25
C SER A 237 6.92 -22.36 -11.35
N ILE A 238 6.48 -21.17 -10.97
CA ILE A 238 6.21 -20.07 -11.92
C ILE A 238 7.51 -19.59 -12.59
N LEU A 239 8.58 -19.38 -11.81
CA LEU A 239 9.87 -18.93 -12.34
C LEU A 239 10.48 -19.93 -13.33
N THR A 240 10.29 -21.23 -13.08
CA THR A 240 10.71 -22.32 -13.97
C THR A 240 9.70 -22.63 -15.09
N ARG A 241 8.61 -21.87 -15.19
CA ARG A 241 7.51 -22.04 -16.17
C ARG A 241 6.82 -23.40 -16.11
N ASN A 242 6.86 -24.08 -14.96
CA ASN A 242 6.12 -25.32 -14.72
C ASN A 242 4.73 -25.02 -14.15
N TRP A 243 3.78 -24.76 -15.03
CA TRP A 243 2.42 -24.32 -14.66
C TRP A 243 1.61 -25.40 -13.94
N ASP A 244 1.75 -26.67 -14.32
CA ASP A 244 1.06 -27.78 -13.66
C ASP A 244 1.52 -27.94 -12.22
N LYS A 245 2.84 -27.84 -11.98
CA LYS A 245 3.38 -27.87 -10.63
C LYS A 245 2.94 -26.64 -9.83
N ALA A 246 2.98 -25.45 -10.42
CA ALA A 246 2.52 -24.23 -9.76
C ALA A 246 1.05 -24.33 -9.30
N LYS A 247 0.16 -24.87 -10.16
CA LYS A 247 -1.25 -25.10 -9.83
C LYS A 247 -1.42 -26.10 -8.69
N LYS A 248 -0.68 -27.22 -8.72
CA LYS A 248 -0.71 -28.25 -7.67
C LYS A 248 -0.22 -27.70 -6.33
N SER A 249 0.94 -27.05 -6.30
CA SER A 249 1.50 -26.46 -5.07
C SER A 249 0.60 -25.35 -4.51
N LYS A 250 -0.02 -24.54 -5.37
CA LYS A 250 -1.00 -23.54 -4.93
C LYS A 250 -2.21 -24.19 -4.26
N ALA A 251 -2.74 -25.26 -4.86
CA ALA A 251 -3.88 -25.99 -4.29
C ALA A 251 -3.54 -26.61 -2.92
N ILE A 252 -2.31 -27.08 -2.71
CA ILE A 252 -1.84 -27.62 -1.43
C ILE A 252 -1.90 -26.55 -0.33
N VAL A 253 -1.37 -25.34 -0.60
CA VAL A 253 -1.41 -24.22 0.35
C VAL A 253 -2.87 -23.85 0.69
N GLU A 254 -3.72 -23.74 -0.33
CA GLU A 254 -5.12 -23.34 -0.16
C GLU A 254 -5.98 -24.40 0.54
N GLU A 255 -5.75 -25.70 0.31
CA GLU A 255 -6.48 -26.75 1.02
C GLU A 255 -6.07 -26.81 2.50
N LYS A 256 -4.77 -26.67 2.78
CA LYS A 256 -4.28 -26.63 4.17
C LYS A 256 -4.90 -25.47 4.96
N GLU A 257 -5.04 -24.30 4.33
CA GLU A 257 -5.74 -23.16 4.94
C GLU A 257 -7.23 -23.49 5.19
N ARG A 258 -7.90 -24.15 4.25
CA ARG A 258 -9.30 -24.60 4.43
C ARG A 258 -9.44 -25.60 5.58
N GLU A 259 -8.51 -26.54 5.72
CA GLU A 259 -8.48 -27.51 6.82
C GLU A 259 -8.31 -26.82 8.17
N PHE A 260 -7.34 -25.91 8.31
CA PHE A 260 -7.15 -25.14 9.54
C PHE A 260 -8.34 -24.23 9.87
N ALA A 261 -9.02 -23.67 8.87
CA ALA A 261 -10.24 -22.91 9.08
C ALA A 261 -11.39 -23.80 9.61
N LYS A 262 -11.56 -25.01 9.06
CA LYS A 262 -12.56 -25.99 9.54
C LYS A 262 -12.26 -26.44 10.96
N GLU A 263 -11.00 -26.73 11.28
CA GLU A 263 -10.58 -27.16 12.61
C GLU A 263 -10.87 -26.08 13.66
N ARG A 264 -10.44 -24.84 13.41
CA ARG A 264 -10.72 -23.72 14.32
C ARG A 264 -12.21 -23.48 14.53
N LYS A 265 -12.99 -23.57 13.45
CA LYS A 265 -14.46 -23.46 13.55
C LYS A 265 -15.06 -24.58 14.39
N SER A 266 -14.57 -25.82 14.26
CA SER A 266 -15.05 -26.96 15.06
C SER A 266 -14.75 -26.80 16.56
N LYS A 267 -13.63 -26.14 16.89
CA LYS A 267 -13.20 -25.84 18.27
C LYS A 267 -13.76 -24.51 18.80
N SER A 268 -14.50 -23.76 17.99
CA SER A 268 -14.93 -22.38 18.30
C SER A 268 -13.77 -21.46 18.69
N GLU A 269 -12.59 -21.68 18.11
CA GLU A 269 -11.39 -20.90 18.36
C GLU A 269 -11.41 -19.60 17.55
N ILE A 270 -11.18 -18.49 18.22
CA ILE A 270 -11.01 -17.17 17.59
C ILE A 270 -9.54 -17.01 17.20
N TRP A 271 -9.30 -16.60 15.96
CA TRP A 271 -7.95 -16.25 15.52
C TRP A 271 -7.48 -14.96 16.19
N ILE A 272 -6.30 -14.99 16.80
CA ILE A 272 -5.64 -13.81 17.37
C ILE A 272 -4.37 -13.57 16.56
N PRO A 273 -4.27 -12.45 15.82
CA PRO A 273 -3.05 -12.13 15.09
C PRO A 273 -1.86 -11.99 16.03
N LYS A 274 -0.69 -12.40 15.57
CA LYS A 274 0.52 -12.49 16.38
C LYS A 274 1.14 -11.11 16.63
N HIS A 275 1.09 -10.22 15.64
CA HIS A 275 1.81 -8.95 15.65
C HIS A 275 0.90 -7.73 15.84
N PHE A 276 -0.42 -7.92 15.73
CA PHE A 276 -1.39 -6.84 15.78
C PHE A 276 -2.58 -7.18 16.69
N ARG A 277 -3.05 -6.17 17.44
CA ARG A 277 -4.41 -6.15 17.98
C ARG A 277 -5.34 -5.58 16.93
N VAL A 278 -6.45 -6.25 16.66
CA VAL A 278 -7.41 -5.85 15.63
C VAL A 278 -8.80 -5.69 16.19
N SER A 279 -9.52 -4.71 15.67
CA SER A 279 -10.93 -4.45 15.99
C SER A 279 -11.69 -4.12 14.71
N TYR A 280 -13.00 -4.40 14.72
CA TYR A 280 -13.90 -4.05 13.65
C TYR A 280 -15.14 -3.34 14.22
N SER A 281 -15.50 -2.21 13.63
CA SER A 281 -16.79 -1.57 13.84
C SER A 281 -17.46 -1.24 12.50
N LYS A 282 -18.79 -1.06 12.50
CA LYS A 282 -19.52 -0.71 11.27
C LYS A 282 -19.17 0.70 10.80
N GLU A 283 -18.86 1.58 11.73
CA GLU A 283 -18.59 3.00 11.48
C GLU A 283 -17.16 3.25 10.99
N LEU A 284 -16.16 2.58 11.59
CA LEU A 284 -14.74 2.82 11.33
C LEU A 284 -14.11 1.76 10.43
N GLY A 285 -14.77 0.61 10.26
CA GLY A 285 -14.22 -0.53 9.55
C GLY A 285 -13.19 -1.27 10.39
N TRP A 286 -12.17 -1.83 9.73
CA TRP A 286 -11.08 -2.55 10.38
C TRP A 286 -9.99 -1.59 10.86
N GLU A 287 -9.62 -1.74 12.12
CA GLU A 287 -8.50 -1.02 12.74
C GLU A 287 -7.49 -2.02 13.29
N SER A 288 -6.22 -1.64 13.24
CA SER A 288 -5.13 -2.46 13.77
C SER A 288 -4.14 -1.60 14.56
N THR A 289 -3.74 -2.09 15.72
CA THR A 289 -2.66 -1.51 16.52
C THR A 289 -1.52 -2.52 16.60
N PRO A 290 -0.28 -2.17 16.21
CA PRO A 290 0.85 -3.07 16.37
C PRO A 290 1.09 -3.36 17.86
N ASN A 291 1.52 -4.59 18.15
CA ASN A 291 1.86 -5.00 19.51
C ASN A 291 3.14 -4.32 20.01
N GLU A 292 4.09 -4.13 19.10
CA GLU A 292 5.39 -3.51 19.36
C GLU A 292 5.41 -2.03 18.92
N ARG A 293 6.22 -1.23 19.61
CA ARG A 293 6.45 0.17 19.22
C ARG A 293 7.34 0.30 17.97
N TRP A 294 8.34 -0.57 17.85
CA TRP A 294 9.32 -0.55 16.77
C TRP A 294 9.33 -1.90 16.07
N VAL A 295 9.41 -1.88 14.74
CA VAL A 295 9.56 -3.09 13.95
C VAL A 295 11.03 -3.50 13.98
N PRO A 296 11.35 -4.72 14.46
CA PRO A 296 12.72 -5.19 14.52
C PRO A 296 13.29 -5.40 13.12
N GLN A 297 14.61 -5.55 13.03
CA GLN A 297 15.28 -5.88 11.78
C GLN A 297 14.78 -7.24 11.25
N ALA A 298 14.56 -7.30 9.96
CA ALA A 298 13.99 -8.46 9.27
C ALA A 298 15.04 -9.46 8.80
N PRO A 299 14.65 -10.75 8.67
CA PRO A 299 15.47 -11.76 7.99
C PRO A 299 15.60 -11.51 6.48
N ILE A 300 14.64 -10.82 5.87
CA ILE A 300 14.64 -10.46 4.45
C ILE A 300 15.11 -9.02 4.31
N ILE A 301 16.09 -8.77 3.43
CA ILE A 301 16.63 -7.44 3.19
C ILE A 301 16.49 -7.03 1.74
N VAL A 302 16.26 -5.75 1.48
CA VAL A 302 16.49 -5.16 0.15
C VAL A 302 17.98 -4.83 0.05
N PRO A 303 18.73 -5.41 -0.91
CA PRO A 303 20.14 -5.10 -1.08
C PRO A 303 20.37 -3.61 -1.31
N THR A 304 21.47 -3.07 -0.79
CA THR A 304 21.94 -1.72 -1.09
C THR A 304 22.51 -1.63 -2.49
#